data_AF-A0A2M8NT73-F1
#
_entry.id   AF-A0A2M8NT73-F1
#
_cell.length_a   1.000
_cell.length_b   1.000
_cell.length_c   1.000
_cell.angle_alpha   90.00
_cell.angle_beta   90.00
_cell.angle_gamma   90.00
#
_symmetry.space_group_name_H-M   'P 1'
#
loop_
_entity.id
_entity.type
_entity.pdbx_description
1 polymer ?
#
loop_
_entity_poly.entity_id
_entity_poly.type
_entity_poly.pdbx_seq_one_letter_code
_entity_poly.pdbx_strand_id
1 'polypeptide(L)'
;MSITRREFLGSGVAGGVLGVSQSLFPRWMPRLAFGQAGSRERDVLVVVFNRGGMDGLNAVIPFGEGAGYYDRRPTIAIAEPDGT
;
A
#
# COMPACT_ATOMS: atom_id res chain seq x y z
N MET A 1 -17.17 -9.60 26.53
CA MET A 1 -17.35 -8.82 25.28
C MET A 1 -16.12 -9.01 24.43
N SER A 2 -16.20 -9.78 23.34
CA SER A 2 -15.08 -9.95 22.41
C SER A 2 -15.14 -8.85 21.37
N ILE A 3 -14.23 -7.87 21.44
CA ILE A 3 -14.08 -6.87 20.39
C ILE A 3 -13.64 -7.58 19.12
N THR A 4 -14.44 -7.50 18.06
CA THR A 4 -14.06 -8.04 16.76
C THR A 4 -13.13 -7.06 16.05
N ARG A 5 -12.23 -7.56 15.19
CA ARG A 5 -11.35 -6.72 14.36
C ARG A 5 -12.14 -5.68 13.55
N ARG A 6 -13.37 -6.04 13.11
CA ARG A 6 -14.27 -5.16 12.37
C ARG A 6 -14.79 -4.00 13.23
N GLU A 7 -15.19 -4.26 14.47
CA GLU A 7 -15.65 -3.22 15.39
C GLU A 7 -14.49 -2.32 15.84
N PHE A 8 -13.30 -2.88 16.02
CA PHE A 8 -12.10 -2.10 16.32
C PHE A 8 -11.75 -1.13 15.17
N LEU A 9 -11.73 -1.61 13.93
CA LEU A 9 -11.47 -0.78 12.76
C LEU A 9 -12.60 0.23 12.50
N GLY A 10 -13.86 -0.17 12.70
CA GLY A 10 -15.02 0.70 12.53
C GLY A 10 -15.07 1.84 13.56
N SER A 11 -14.75 1.56 14.83
CA SER A 11 -14.73 2.57 15.90
C SER A 11 -13.51 3.50 15.82
N GLY A 12 -12.35 3.01 15.37
CA GLY A 12 -11.14 3.82 15.16
C GLY A 12 -11.31 4.91 14.10
N VAL A 13 -12.10 4.64 13.04
CA VAL A 13 -12.41 5.62 11.98
C VAL A 13 -13.39 6.70 12.48
N ALA A 14 -14.35 6.32 13.32
CA ALA A 14 -15.35 7.25 13.85
C ALA A 14 -14.79 8.25 14.88
N GLY A 15 -13.75 7.87 15.63
CA GLY A 15 -13.16 8.72 16.68
C GLY A 15 -11.99 9.61 16.24
N GLY A 16 -11.33 9.32 15.12
CA GLY A 16 -10.03 9.93 14.80
C GLY A 16 -10.04 11.06 13.76
N VAL A 17 -11.12 11.26 13.01
CA VAL A 17 -11.04 12.03 11.74
C VAL A 17 -12.17 13.06 11.55
N LEU A 18 -12.54 13.75 12.62
CA LEU A 18 -13.26 15.00 12.48
C LEU A 18 -12.29 16.17 12.73
N GLY A 19 -11.60 16.59 11.66
CA GLY A 19 -11.08 17.97 11.54
C GLY A 19 -9.71 18.31 12.12
N VAL A 20 -8.87 17.34 12.49
CA VAL A 20 -7.53 17.64 13.04
C VAL A 20 -6.55 17.95 11.89
N SER A 21 -5.88 19.10 11.95
CA SER A 21 -5.01 19.62 10.90
C SER A 21 -3.88 18.65 10.50
N GLN A 22 -3.50 18.67 9.22
CA GLN A 22 -2.44 17.80 8.67
C GLN A 22 -1.07 17.97 9.38
N SER A 23 -0.90 19.04 10.14
CA SER A 23 0.29 19.36 10.93
C SER A 23 0.49 18.50 12.18
N LEU A 24 -0.54 17.79 12.64
CA LEU A 24 -0.46 16.94 13.83
C LEU A 24 -0.12 15.48 13.52
N PHE A 25 -0.02 15.10 12.24
CA PHE A 25 0.35 13.75 11.82
C PHE A 25 1.86 13.66 11.54
N PRO A 26 2.56 12.68 12.14
CA PRO A 26 3.92 12.33 11.78
C PRO A 26 4.11 12.15 10.26
N ARG A 27 5.27 12.56 9.75
CA ARG A 27 5.58 12.52 8.30
C ARG A 27 5.54 11.12 7.67
N TRP A 28 5.62 10.07 8.49
CA TRP A 28 5.54 8.67 8.07
C TRP A 28 4.09 8.17 7.93
N MET A 29 3.10 8.90 8.42
CA MET A 29 1.70 8.45 8.37
C MET A 29 1.10 8.57 6.96
N PRO A 30 0.28 7.60 6.53
CA PRO A 30 -0.47 7.70 5.28
C PRO A 30 -1.43 8.90 5.29
N ARG A 31 -1.54 9.60 4.16
CA ARG A 31 -2.56 10.65 3.98
C ARG A 31 -3.92 9.97 3.85
N LEU A 32 -4.83 10.29 4.76
CA LEU A 32 -6.20 9.79 4.74
C LEU A 32 -7.10 10.77 3.96
N ALA A 33 -7.92 10.26 3.06
CA ALA A 33 -8.93 11.02 2.32
C ALA A 33 -10.27 10.31 2.47
N PHE A 34 -11.29 11.02 2.95
CA PHE A 34 -12.62 10.47 3.19
C PHE A 34 -13.58 11.01 2.13
N GLY A 35 -14.36 10.10 1.53
CA GLY A 35 -15.43 10.48 0.60
C GLY A 35 -16.58 11.18 1.32
N GLN A 36 -17.32 12.02 0.60
CA GLN A 36 -18.51 12.68 1.17
C GLN A 36 -19.65 11.67 1.40
N ALA A 37 -20.31 11.77 2.56
CA ALA A 37 -21.46 10.94 2.89
C ALA A 37 -22.61 11.20 1.90
N GLY A 38 -23.17 10.14 1.31
CA GLY A 38 -24.28 10.22 0.34
C GLY A 38 -23.91 9.89 -1.11
N SER A 39 -22.62 9.80 -1.44
CA SER A 39 -22.16 9.29 -2.75
C SER A 39 -22.24 7.77 -2.80
N ARG A 40 -23.45 7.22 -2.98
CA ARG A 40 -23.70 5.76 -2.96
C ARG A 40 -23.40 5.02 -4.26
N GLU A 41 -22.98 5.70 -5.33
CA GLU A 41 -22.71 5.06 -6.64
C GLU A 41 -21.54 5.72 -7.37
N ARG A 42 -20.31 5.53 -6.88
CA ARG A 42 -19.11 5.94 -7.62
C ARG A 42 -18.05 4.86 -7.53
N ASP A 43 -17.33 4.65 -8.62
CA ASP A 43 -16.16 3.79 -8.65
C ASP A 43 -15.09 4.37 -7.71
N VAL A 44 -14.53 3.50 -6.86
CA VAL A 44 -13.50 3.88 -5.89
C VAL A 44 -12.13 3.45 -6.43
N LEU A 45 -11.29 4.42 -6.80
CA LEU A 45 -9.88 4.18 -7.09
C LEU A 45 -9.08 4.18 -5.79
N VAL A 46 -8.56 3.01 -5.41
CA VAL A 46 -7.63 2.87 -4.28
C VAL A 46 -6.20 2.97 -4.80
N VAL A 47 -5.45 3.98 -4.34
CA VAL A 47 -4.03 4.16 -4.67
C VAL A 47 -3.17 3.84 -3.46
N VAL A 48 -2.38 2.77 -3.55
CA VAL A 48 -1.47 2.35 -2.47
C VAL A 48 -0.05 2.81 -2.80
N PHE A 49 0.48 3.73 -1.99
CA PHE A 49 1.86 4.20 -2.12
C PHE A 49 2.82 3.36 -1.27
N ASN A 50 3.51 2.42 -1.89
CA ASN A 50 4.53 1.60 -1.23
C ASN A 50 5.87 2.36 -1.07
N ARG A 51 5.86 3.49 -0.36
CA ARG A 51 7.05 4.34 -0.17
C ARG A 51 8.14 3.58 0.60
N GLY A 52 9.30 3.36 -0.03
CA GLY A 52 10.46 2.71 0.58
C GLY A 52 10.35 1.19 0.73
N GLY A 53 9.16 0.61 0.49
CA GLY A 53 8.93 -0.85 0.52
C GLY A 53 8.68 -1.46 -0.87
N MET A 54 8.61 -0.64 -1.92
CA MET A 54 8.47 -1.11 -3.29
C MET A 54 9.84 -1.41 -3.90
N ASP A 55 9.99 -2.61 -4.42
CA ASP A 55 11.10 -2.98 -5.27
C ASP A 55 10.70 -2.86 -6.74
N GLY A 56 11.12 -1.77 -7.39
CA GLY A 56 10.76 -1.49 -8.78
C GLY A 56 11.21 -2.56 -9.77
N LEU A 57 12.35 -3.21 -9.50
CA LEU A 57 12.87 -4.28 -10.35
C LEU A 57 12.09 -5.59 -10.20
N ASN A 58 11.41 -5.81 -9.07
CA ASN A 58 10.47 -6.94 -8.92
C ASN A 58 9.03 -6.56 -9.32
N ALA A 59 8.72 -5.27 -9.46
CA ALA A 59 7.44 -4.81 -9.99
C ALA A 59 7.38 -4.90 -11.52
N VAL A 60 8.48 -4.57 -12.19
CA VAL A 60 8.66 -4.72 -13.65
C VAL A 60 10.01 -5.36 -13.89
N ILE A 61 10.00 -6.68 -14.10
CA ILE A 61 11.22 -7.48 -14.13
C ILE A 61 11.90 -7.35 -15.50
N PRO A 62 13.19 -6.96 -15.54
CA PRO A 62 13.96 -6.90 -16.78
C PRO A 62 14.55 -8.28 -17.12
N PHE A 63 13.70 -9.22 -17.56
CA PHE A 63 14.09 -10.62 -17.81
C PHE A 63 15.32 -10.78 -18.74
N GLY A 64 15.58 -9.85 -19.67
CA GLY A 64 16.74 -9.90 -20.57
C GLY A 64 18.08 -9.45 -19.97
N GLU A 65 18.09 -8.92 -18.75
CA GLU A 65 19.29 -8.41 -18.06
C GLU A 65 19.84 -9.45 -17.08
N GLY A 66 20.37 -10.55 -17.61
CA GLY A 66 20.95 -11.68 -16.86
C GLY A 66 21.83 -11.25 -15.67
N ALA A 67 23.04 -10.78 -15.98
CA ALA A 67 23.99 -10.32 -14.97
C ALA A 67 23.56 -9.02 -14.24
N GLY A 68 22.64 -8.25 -14.84
CA GLY A 68 22.15 -6.99 -14.28
C GLY A 68 21.14 -7.20 -13.16
N TYR A 69 20.29 -8.22 -13.26
CA TYR A 69 19.20 -8.50 -12.34
C TYR A 69 19.45 -9.76 -11.52
N TYR A 70 19.71 -10.92 -12.15
CA TYR A 70 19.79 -12.22 -11.47
C TYR A 70 21.02 -12.35 -10.59
N ASP A 71 22.21 -12.12 -11.16
CA ASP A 71 23.47 -12.25 -10.43
C ASP A 71 23.55 -11.29 -9.23
N ARG A 72 22.91 -10.13 -9.35
CA ARG A 72 22.87 -9.11 -8.30
C ARG A 72 21.79 -9.35 -7.25
N ARG A 73 20.87 -10.29 -7.49
CA ARG A 73 19.70 -10.55 -6.64
C ARG A 73 19.45 -12.04 -6.39
N PRO A 74 20.48 -12.80 -5.96
CA PRO A 74 20.40 -14.27 -5.89
C PRO A 74 19.32 -14.81 -4.94
N THR A 75 18.85 -14.01 -3.98
CA THR A 75 17.85 -14.42 -2.98
C THR A 75 16.44 -13.90 -3.24
N ILE A 76 16.29 -12.90 -4.13
CA ILE A 76 15.03 -12.17 -4.31
C ILE A 76 14.62 -11.98 -5.78
N ALA A 77 15.45 -12.41 -6.75
CA ALA A 77 15.10 -12.39 -8.15
C ALA A 77 13.91 -13.32 -8.41
N ILE A 78 12.95 -12.85 -9.20
CA ILE A 78 11.86 -13.68 -9.71
C ILE A 78 12.39 -14.48 -10.89
N ALA A 79 12.04 -15.77 -10.96
CA ALA A 79 12.47 -16.66 -12.03
C ALA A 79 12.11 -16.14 -13.42
N GLU A 80 12.96 -16.45 -14.41
CA GLU A 80 12.68 -16.16 -15.82
C GLU A 80 11.39 -16.88 -16.27
N PRO A 81 10.66 -16.38 -17.28
CA PRO A 81 9.38 -16.98 -17.72
C PRO A 81 9.50 -18.45 -18.12
N ASP A 82 10.70 -18.87 -18.56
CA ASP A 82 11.04 -20.23 -18.96
C ASP A 82 12.02 -20.92 -17.98
N GLY A 83 12.39 -20.25 -16.89
CA GLY A 83 13.31 -20.76 -15.87
C GLY A 83 12.55 -21.37 -14.70
N THR A 84 12.86 -22.63 -14.37
CA THR A 84 12.37 -23.32 -13.15
C THR A 84 13.03 -22.79 -11.89
#